data_AF-A0A317MZV2-F1
#
_entry.id   AF-A0A317MZV2-F1
#
_cell.length_a   1.000
_cell.length_b   1.000
_cell.length_c   1.000
_cell.angle_alpha   90.00
_cell.angle_beta   90.00
_cell.angle_gamma   90.00
#
_symmetry.space_group_name_H-M   'P 1'
#
loop_
_entity.id
_entity.type
_entity.pdbx_description
1 polymer ?
#
loop_
_entity_poly.entity_id
_entity_poly.type
_entity_poly.pdbx_seq_one_letter_code
_entity_poly.pdbx_strand_id
1 'polypeptide(L)'
;MASHRAAEAAMLAIEAALKREQPAELIALGAVRLLGSADLARQDLGNLLGLYLHRIALDPAARNRYRQPPPAANAAPQALLPLTLHFLLFPWVGSASSELRLLGWGMQTLARICELDAARIGAFDSEWGEQERAQLQPEEMSAEDLLRVWDGLPLKYRPSVPYVVRTVFVHDTPQPAAGPVRTRLFGYDGEVP
;
A
#
# COMPACT_ATOMS: atom_id res chain seq x y z
N MET A 1 4.87 -7.34 -13.98
CA MET A 1 3.71 -6.48 -13.68
C MET A 1 3.30 -6.65 -12.22
N ALA A 2 3.07 -5.60 -11.43
CA ALA A 2 2.86 -5.71 -9.97
C ALA A 2 1.97 -6.91 -9.56
N SER A 3 2.55 -7.81 -8.78
CA SER A 3 2.00 -9.12 -8.43
C SER A 3 0.99 -9.00 -7.29
N HIS A 4 0.46 -10.14 -6.80
CA HIS A 4 -0.28 -10.19 -5.53
C HIS A 4 0.53 -9.62 -4.34
N ARG A 5 1.85 -9.43 -4.50
CA ARG A 5 2.75 -8.82 -3.51
C ARG A 5 2.75 -7.29 -3.53
N ALA A 6 2.06 -6.64 -4.45
CA ALA A 6 2.07 -5.18 -4.58
C ALA A 6 1.81 -4.44 -3.25
N ALA A 7 0.85 -4.91 -2.46
CA ALA A 7 0.52 -4.31 -1.16
C ALA A 7 1.63 -4.49 -0.13
N GLU A 8 2.20 -5.69 -0.05
CA GLU A 8 3.35 -5.99 0.82
C GLU A 8 4.58 -5.18 0.40
N ALA A 9 4.89 -5.18 -0.90
CA ALA A 9 6.03 -4.50 -1.48
C ALA A 9 5.97 -2.98 -1.26
N ALA A 10 4.80 -2.36 -1.35
CA ALA A 10 4.62 -0.95 -1.02
C ALA A 10 4.96 -0.65 0.46
N MET A 11 4.48 -1.47 1.40
CA MET A 11 4.76 -1.28 2.82
C MET A 11 6.24 -1.56 3.17
N LEU A 12 6.83 -2.60 2.59
CA LEU A 12 8.26 -2.91 2.74
C LEU A 12 9.15 -1.81 2.14
N ALA A 13 8.75 -1.22 1.01
CA ALA A 13 9.46 -0.11 0.40
C ALA A 13 9.48 1.13 1.31
N ILE A 14 8.36 1.43 1.98
CA ILE A 14 8.28 2.51 2.97
C ILE A 14 9.17 2.21 4.17
N GLU A 15 9.09 1.00 4.71
CA GLU A 15 9.92 0.57 5.84
C GLU A 15 11.42 0.67 5.51
N ALA A 16 11.83 0.16 4.34
CA ALA A 16 13.21 0.21 3.88
C ALA A 16 13.69 1.64 3.63
N ALA A 17 12.85 2.51 3.09
CA ALA A 17 13.18 3.91 2.88
C ALA A 17 13.40 4.65 4.22
N LEU A 18 12.53 4.42 5.20
CA LEU A 18 12.69 4.95 6.55
C LEU A 18 13.98 4.41 7.21
N LYS A 19 14.21 3.09 7.16
CA LYS A 19 15.45 2.47 7.70
C LYS A 19 16.71 3.07 7.08
N ARG A 20 16.72 3.28 5.76
CA ARG A 20 17.87 3.83 5.03
C ARG A 20 18.17 5.28 5.43
N GLU A 21 17.14 6.07 5.70
CA GLU A 21 17.29 7.49 6.08
C GLU A 21 17.38 7.69 7.61
N GLN A 22 17.39 6.60 8.40
CA GLN A 22 17.39 6.68 9.86
C GLN A 22 18.78 7.07 10.41
N PRO A 23 18.90 8.22 11.10
CA PRO A 23 20.14 8.63 11.75
C PRO A 23 20.53 7.68 12.89
N ALA A 24 21.82 7.54 13.15
CA ALA A 24 22.36 6.64 14.17
C ALA A 24 21.78 6.93 15.58
N GLU A 25 21.57 8.21 15.90
CA GLU A 25 20.96 8.62 17.17
C GLU A 25 19.50 8.17 17.31
N LEU A 26 18.76 8.03 16.22
CA LEU A 26 17.38 7.55 16.25
C LEU A 26 17.30 6.03 16.22
N ILE A 27 18.26 5.35 15.58
CA ILE A 27 18.38 3.89 15.64
C ILE A 27 18.52 3.43 17.10
N ALA A 28 19.30 4.16 17.90
CA ALA A 28 19.46 3.88 19.33
C ALA A 28 18.16 4.08 20.13
N LEU A 29 17.25 4.94 19.66
CA LEU A 29 15.95 5.17 20.30
C LEU A 29 14.95 4.07 19.96
N GLY A 30 14.96 3.56 18.72
CA GLY A 30 14.08 2.49 18.29
C GLY A 30 14.18 2.22 16.79
N ALA A 31 14.13 0.94 16.40
CA ALA A 31 14.21 0.54 15.01
C ALA A 31 12.88 0.78 14.28
N VAL A 32 12.92 1.11 12.99
CA VAL A 32 11.71 1.14 12.16
C VAL A 32 11.25 -0.28 11.86
N ARG A 33 9.96 -0.58 12.03
CA ARG A 33 9.40 -1.92 11.77
C ARG A 33 8.00 -1.86 11.16
N LEU A 34 7.78 -2.65 10.12
CA LEU A 34 6.44 -3.03 9.68
C LEU A 34 5.89 -4.10 10.64
N LEU A 35 4.69 -3.88 11.14
CA LEU A 35 4.05 -4.74 12.15
C LEU A 35 2.78 -5.37 11.58
N GLY A 36 2.61 -6.66 11.80
CA GLY A 36 1.36 -7.37 11.56
C GLY A 36 0.50 -7.45 12.83
N SER A 37 -0.75 -7.88 12.68
CA SER A 37 -1.67 -8.07 13.81
C SER A 37 -1.12 -9.02 14.88
N ALA A 38 -0.37 -10.04 14.46
CA ALA A 38 0.28 -10.99 15.37
C ALA A 38 1.41 -10.35 16.20
N ASP A 39 2.12 -9.36 15.64
CA ASP A 39 3.16 -8.63 16.39
C ASP A 39 2.54 -7.75 17.46
N LEU A 40 1.47 -7.02 17.11
CA LEU A 40 0.76 -6.15 18.06
C LEU A 40 0.19 -6.94 19.25
N ALA A 41 -0.20 -8.21 19.04
CA ALA A 41 -0.67 -9.10 20.09
C ALA A 41 0.39 -9.43 21.16
N ARG A 42 1.69 -9.28 20.87
CA ARG A 42 2.76 -9.66 21.80
C ARG A 42 2.96 -8.65 22.95
N GLN A 43 2.41 -7.44 22.83
CA GLN A 43 2.51 -6.30 23.77
C GLN A 43 3.94 -5.80 24.11
N ASP A 44 4.96 -6.65 24.05
CA ASP A 44 6.37 -6.27 24.13
C ASP A 44 6.98 -6.21 22.74
N LEU A 45 6.83 -5.04 22.11
CA LEU A 45 7.36 -4.77 20.78
C LEU A 45 8.86 -4.41 20.80
N GLY A 46 9.45 -4.19 21.98
CA GLY A 46 10.72 -3.48 22.14
C GLY A 46 10.65 -2.04 21.62
N ASN A 47 11.76 -1.32 21.63
CA ASN A 47 11.79 0.07 21.18
C ASN A 47 11.72 0.19 19.64
N LEU A 48 10.68 0.82 19.11
CA LEU A 48 10.50 0.94 17.65
C LEU A 48 9.73 2.19 17.21
N LEU A 49 9.82 2.47 15.90
CA LEU A 49 8.87 3.26 15.14
C LEU A 49 8.07 2.30 14.24
N GLY A 50 6.78 2.13 14.55
CA GLY A 50 5.91 1.14 13.95
C GLY A 50 5.14 1.67 12.76
N LEU A 51 5.04 0.84 11.73
CA LEU A 51 4.11 0.96 10.61
C LEU A 51 3.07 -0.14 10.77
N TYR A 52 1.79 0.20 10.85
CA TYR A 52 0.71 -0.79 10.94
C TYR A 52 -0.39 -0.52 9.92
N LEU A 53 -0.57 -1.45 8.99
CA LEU A 53 -1.63 -1.39 7.98
C LEU A 53 -2.96 -1.83 8.59
N HIS A 54 -3.85 -0.87 8.86
CA HIS A 54 -5.11 -1.13 9.56
C HIS A 54 -6.31 -1.30 8.61
N ARG A 55 -6.22 -0.82 7.36
CA ARG A 55 -7.29 -0.96 6.36
C ARG A 55 -6.71 -1.03 4.94
N ILE A 56 -7.27 -1.92 4.13
CA ILE A 56 -7.08 -1.94 2.68
C ILE A 56 -8.44 -1.66 2.04
N ALA A 57 -8.47 -0.73 1.09
CA ALA A 57 -9.68 -0.36 0.35
C ALA A 57 -9.40 -0.39 -1.15
N LEU A 58 -10.47 -0.48 -1.95
CA LEU A 58 -10.38 -0.26 -3.40
C LEU A 58 -10.51 1.22 -3.70
N ASP A 59 -9.61 1.76 -4.52
CA ASP A 59 -9.70 3.16 -4.96
C ASP A 59 -10.98 3.35 -5.79
N PRO A 60 -11.96 4.15 -5.31
CA PRO A 60 -13.19 4.38 -6.03
C PRO A 60 -12.99 5.01 -7.41
N ALA A 61 -11.97 5.87 -7.56
CA ALA A 61 -11.71 6.61 -8.78
C ALA A 61 -11.08 5.75 -9.89
N ALA A 62 -10.51 4.60 -9.53
CA ALA A 62 -9.81 3.72 -10.45
C ALA A 62 -10.53 2.39 -10.73
N ARG A 63 -11.77 2.22 -10.26
CA ARG A 63 -12.56 1.00 -10.49
C ARG A 63 -12.76 0.72 -11.99
N ASN A 64 -12.77 -0.57 -12.36
CA ASN A 64 -12.93 -1.06 -13.74
C ASN A 64 -11.93 -0.50 -14.75
N ARG A 65 -10.75 -0.05 -14.30
CA ARG A 65 -9.68 0.29 -15.23
C ARG A 65 -9.07 -0.99 -15.80
N TYR A 66 -8.77 -0.94 -17.09
CA TYR A 66 -8.02 -1.96 -17.78
C TYR A 66 -6.71 -1.38 -18.27
N ARG A 67 -5.63 -2.13 -18.13
CA ARG A 67 -4.40 -1.87 -18.88
C ARG A 67 -4.62 -2.36 -20.30
N GLN A 68 -4.56 -1.43 -21.24
CA GLN A 68 -4.53 -1.79 -22.66
C GLN A 68 -3.12 -2.26 -23.02
N PRO A 69 -2.95 -3.46 -23.59
CA PRO A 69 -1.66 -3.88 -24.10
C PRO A 69 -1.26 -3.01 -25.31
N PRO A 70 0.04 -2.88 -25.60
CA PRO A 70 0.49 -2.20 -26.81
C PRO A 70 -0.17 -2.81 -28.07
N PRO A 71 -0.47 -2.02 -29.13
CA PRO A 71 -1.16 -2.51 -30.32
C PRO A 71 -0.49 -3.71 -31.01
N ALA A 72 0.83 -3.84 -30.86
CA ALA A 72 1.62 -4.93 -31.43
C ALA A 72 1.64 -6.22 -30.56
N ALA A 73 1.13 -6.16 -29.33
CA ALA A 73 1.09 -7.31 -28.44
C ALA A 73 -0.21 -8.09 -28.65
N ASN A 74 -0.11 -9.40 -28.93
CA ASN A 74 -1.26 -10.31 -29.01
C ASN A 74 -1.80 -10.68 -27.62
N ALA A 75 -2.12 -9.67 -26.81
CA ALA A 75 -2.56 -9.82 -25.42
C ALA A 75 -3.96 -9.20 -25.23
N ALA A 76 -4.74 -9.77 -24.32
CA ALA A 76 -6.02 -9.22 -23.92
C ALA A 76 -5.83 -8.01 -22.97
N PRO A 77 -6.80 -7.07 -22.90
CA PRO A 77 -6.84 -6.06 -21.85
C PRO A 77 -6.83 -6.70 -20.46
N GLN A 78 -6.00 -6.18 -19.56
CA GLN A 78 -5.83 -6.72 -18.22
C GLN A 78 -6.60 -5.89 -17.20
N ALA A 79 -7.41 -6.54 -16.37
CA ALA A 79 -8.12 -5.88 -15.29
C ALA A 79 -7.11 -5.36 -14.25
N LEU A 80 -7.33 -4.13 -13.78
CA LEU A 80 -6.56 -3.53 -12.71
C LEU A 80 -7.36 -3.60 -11.41
N LEU A 81 -6.73 -4.07 -10.34
CA LEU A 81 -7.27 -3.97 -8.99
C LEU A 81 -6.56 -2.82 -8.25
N PRO A 82 -7.16 -1.62 -8.19
CA PRO A 82 -6.53 -0.48 -7.55
C PRO A 82 -6.72 -0.52 -6.04
N LEU A 83 -5.65 -0.75 -5.31
CA LEU A 83 -5.62 -0.77 -3.86
C LEU A 83 -5.27 0.61 -3.30
N THR A 84 -5.86 0.89 -2.16
CA THR A 84 -5.55 2.00 -1.26
C THR A 84 -5.19 1.41 0.09
N LEU A 85 -3.97 1.69 0.57
CA LEU A 85 -3.40 1.12 1.78
C LEU A 85 -3.40 2.19 2.88
N HIS A 86 -4.14 1.96 3.95
CA HIS A 86 -4.25 2.89 5.08
C HIS A 86 -3.45 2.35 6.27
N PHE A 87 -2.42 3.09 6.68
CA PHE A 87 -1.52 2.66 7.74
C PHE A 87 -1.30 3.75 8.79
N LEU A 88 -1.00 3.32 10.00
CA LEU A 88 -0.60 4.18 11.11
C LEU A 88 0.91 4.17 11.26
N LEU A 89 1.50 5.36 11.40
CA LEU A 89 2.85 5.55 11.90
C LEU A 89 2.76 5.87 13.40
N PHE A 90 3.42 5.09 14.26
CA PHE A 90 3.38 5.30 15.71
C PHE A 90 4.69 4.90 16.40
N PRO A 91 5.17 5.63 17.42
CA PRO A 91 6.33 5.23 18.20
C PRO A 91 5.92 4.25 19.32
N TRP A 92 6.82 3.34 19.66
CA TRP A 92 6.73 2.49 20.83
C TRP A 92 8.02 2.60 21.62
N VAL A 93 8.11 3.61 22.49
CA VAL A 93 9.28 3.89 23.35
C VAL A 93 8.82 4.44 24.71
N GLY A 94 9.72 4.42 25.69
CA GLY A 94 9.38 4.74 27.09
C GLY A 94 9.35 6.22 27.48
N SER A 95 9.71 7.15 26.59
CA SER A 95 9.84 8.58 26.89
C SER A 95 9.13 9.45 25.86
N ALA A 96 8.34 10.42 26.33
CA ALA A 96 7.62 11.37 25.48
C ALA A 96 8.55 12.13 24.51
N SER A 97 9.75 12.49 24.96
CA SER A 97 10.74 13.16 24.11
C SER A 97 11.20 12.22 22.98
N SER A 98 11.47 10.96 23.29
CA SER A 98 11.85 9.95 22.30
C SER A 98 10.70 9.63 21.34
N GLU A 99 9.46 9.55 21.84
CA GLU A 99 8.26 9.34 21.02
C GLU A 99 8.11 10.46 19.98
N LEU A 100 8.12 11.72 20.42
CA LEU A 100 7.96 12.87 19.52
C LEU A 100 9.13 13.04 18.55
N ARG A 101 10.36 12.70 18.97
CA ARG A 101 11.53 12.72 18.07
C ARG A 101 11.43 11.67 16.98
N LEU A 102 11.10 10.43 17.32
CA LEU A 102 10.91 9.35 16.33
C LEU A 102 9.76 9.65 15.39
N LEU A 103 8.61 10.07 15.93
CA LEU A 103 7.42 10.36 15.14
C LEU A 103 7.66 11.57 14.22
N GLY A 104 8.21 12.67 14.74
CA GLY A 104 8.52 13.86 13.95
C GLY A 104 9.53 13.60 12.84
N TRP A 105 10.57 12.81 13.11
CA TRP A 105 11.51 12.38 12.07
C TRP A 105 10.85 11.49 11.01
N GLY A 106 10.02 10.52 11.43
CA GLY A 106 9.30 9.65 10.52
C GLY A 106 8.39 10.45 9.59
N MET A 107 7.61 11.39 10.14
CA MET A 107 6.77 12.31 9.37
C MET A 107 7.57 13.16 8.39
N GLN A 108 8.68 13.75 8.84
CA GLN A 108 9.56 14.56 7.98
C GLN A 108 10.13 13.73 6.82
N THR A 109 10.47 12.48 7.08
CA THR A 109 11.03 11.56 6.08
C THR A 109 9.96 11.14 5.07
N LEU A 110 8.77 10.78 5.53
CA LEU A 110 7.65 10.47 4.62
C LEU A 110 7.20 11.69 3.81
N ALA A 111 7.28 12.90 4.36
CA ALA A 111 7.01 14.14 3.62
C ALA A 111 8.00 14.40 2.47
N ARG A 112 9.19 13.79 2.47
CA ARG A 112 10.12 13.80 1.34
C ARG A 112 9.85 12.68 0.33
N ILE A 113 9.20 11.60 0.77
CA ILE A 113 8.87 10.42 -0.02
C ILE A 113 7.38 10.50 -0.40
N CYS A 114 7.02 11.45 -1.25
CA CYS A 114 5.62 11.61 -1.68
C CYS A 114 5.17 10.53 -2.68
N GLU A 115 6.12 9.82 -3.31
CA GLU A 115 5.85 8.84 -4.35
C GLU A 115 6.78 7.63 -4.21
N LEU A 116 6.22 6.44 -4.45
CA LEU A 116 6.92 5.18 -4.52
C LEU A 116 6.96 4.75 -5.99
N ASP A 117 8.16 4.76 -6.55
CA ASP A 117 8.44 4.38 -7.93
C ASP A 117 9.03 2.97 -8.02
N ALA A 118 9.34 2.55 -9.25
CA ALA A 118 9.95 1.25 -9.52
C ALA A 118 11.32 1.08 -8.81
N ALA A 119 12.06 2.16 -8.54
CA ALA A 119 13.33 2.06 -7.83
C ALA A 119 13.15 1.69 -6.34
N ARG A 120 12.00 2.04 -5.75
CA ARG A 120 11.66 1.70 -4.36
C ARG A 120 10.92 0.37 -4.26
N ILE A 121 9.84 0.19 -5.03
CA ILE A 121 8.98 -0.99 -4.94
C ILE A 121 9.57 -2.19 -5.68
N GLY A 122 10.28 -1.97 -6.79
CA GLY A 122 10.83 -3.03 -7.65
C GLY A 122 11.81 -3.98 -6.94
N ALA A 123 12.44 -3.52 -5.85
CA ALA A 123 13.28 -4.34 -4.99
C ALA A 123 12.50 -5.42 -4.21
N PHE A 124 11.21 -5.22 -3.99
CA PHE A 124 10.31 -6.10 -3.23
C PHE A 124 9.28 -6.80 -4.13
N ASP A 125 8.93 -6.18 -5.25
CA ASP A 125 8.11 -6.76 -6.31
C ASP A 125 8.76 -6.49 -7.66
N SER A 126 9.56 -7.44 -8.14
CA SER A 126 10.24 -7.37 -9.45
C SER A 126 9.27 -7.17 -10.61
N GLU A 127 8.00 -7.50 -10.38
CA GLU A 127 6.99 -7.35 -11.37
C GLU A 127 6.46 -5.89 -11.44
N TRP A 128 6.69 -5.03 -10.44
CA TRP A 128 6.25 -3.63 -10.48
C TRP A 128 6.67 -2.90 -11.77
N GLY A 129 5.72 -2.23 -12.43
CA GLY A 129 5.99 -1.59 -13.73
C GLY A 129 6.91 -0.37 -13.62
N GLU A 130 7.81 -0.18 -14.59
CA GLU A 130 8.74 0.97 -14.61
C GLU A 130 8.05 2.35 -14.61
N GLN A 131 6.81 2.41 -15.09
CA GLN A 131 5.98 3.62 -15.16
C GLN A 131 4.93 3.67 -14.04
N GLU A 132 4.82 2.63 -13.20
CA GLU A 132 3.86 2.58 -12.11
C GLU A 132 4.38 3.40 -10.93
N ARG A 133 3.49 4.21 -10.35
CA ARG A 133 3.76 5.12 -9.24
C ARG A 133 2.64 5.02 -8.21
N ALA A 134 3.01 4.75 -6.97
CA ALA A 134 2.09 4.78 -5.84
C ALA A 134 2.30 6.07 -5.04
N GLN A 135 1.22 6.76 -4.70
CA GLN A 135 1.28 8.06 -4.03
C GLN A 135 1.19 7.86 -2.52
N LEU A 136 2.14 8.41 -1.76
CA LEU A 136 2.12 8.41 -0.31
C LEU A 136 1.75 9.79 0.20
N GLN A 137 0.72 9.87 1.03
CA GLN A 137 0.24 11.13 1.59
C GLN A 137 -0.29 10.94 3.02
N PRO A 138 -0.28 11.98 3.86
CA PRO A 138 -1.03 11.98 5.11
C PRO A 138 -2.52 11.72 4.86
N GLU A 139 -3.17 11.02 5.78
CA GLU A 139 -4.62 10.82 5.77
C GLU A 139 -5.27 11.71 6.83
N GLU A 140 -6.45 12.25 6.53
CA GLU A 140 -7.28 12.89 7.55
C GLU A 140 -8.16 11.82 8.20
N MET A 141 -7.99 11.63 9.51
CA MET A 141 -8.78 10.71 10.32
C MET A 141 -9.27 11.46 11.56
N SER A 142 -10.53 11.26 11.92
CA SER A 142 -11.07 11.85 13.15
C SER A 142 -10.38 11.24 14.38
N ALA A 143 -10.30 12.00 15.47
CA ALA A 143 -9.78 11.48 16.74
C ALA A 143 -10.61 10.27 17.24
N GLU A 144 -11.93 10.28 17.00
CA GLU A 144 -12.81 9.16 17.34
C GLU A 144 -12.46 7.90 16.53
N ASP A 145 -12.31 8.01 15.21
CA ASP A 145 -11.95 6.86 14.37
C ASP A 145 -10.57 6.31 14.75
N LEU A 146 -9.61 7.20 15.03
CA LEU A 146 -8.29 6.79 15.49
C LEU A 146 -8.36 6.02 16.81
N LEU A 147 -9.12 6.52 17.78
CA LEU A 147 -9.37 5.82 19.04
C LEU A 147 -10.04 4.47 18.81
N ARG A 148 -11.03 4.38 17.92
CA ARG A 148 -11.71 3.12 17.60
C ARG A 148 -10.78 2.09 16.95
N VAL A 149 -9.83 2.53 16.12
CA VAL A 149 -8.78 1.64 15.59
C VAL A 149 -7.94 1.08 16.74
N TRP A 150 -7.50 1.94 17.68
CA TRP A 150 -6.70 1.52 18.83
C TRP A 150 -7.47 0.65 19.83
N ASP A 151 -8.77 0.89 20.05
CA ASP A 151 -9.62 0.06 20.92
C ASP A 151 -9.74 -1.38 20.41
N GLY A 152 -9.61 -1.58 19.09
CA GLY A 152 -9.56 -2.90 18.47
C GLY A 152 -8.21 -3.61 18.62
N LEU A 153 -7.17 -2.90 19.08
CA LEU A 153 -5.83 -3.45 19.24
C LEU A 153 -5.58 -3.85 20.71
N PRO A 154 -4.79 -4.90 20.96
CA PRO A 154 -4.42 -5.32 22.33
C PRO A 154 -3.40 -4.40 22.99
N LEU A 155 -3.15 -3.21 22.42
CA LEU A 155 -2.17 -2.23 22.85
C LEU A 155 -2.86 -0.99 23.41
N LYS A 156 -2.19 -0.32 24.34
CA LYS A 156 -2.64 1.00 24.78
C LYS A 156 -2.48 2.02 23.65
N TYR A 157 -3.42 2.96 23.56
CA TYR A 157 -3.35 4.09 22.65
C TYR A 157 -1.98 4.78 22.73
N ARG A 158 -1.43 5.12 21.56
CA ARG A 158 -0.20 5.89 21.39
C ARG A 158 -0.43 7.03 20.40
N PRO A 159 0.35 8.12 20.49
CA PRO A 159 0.37 9.14 19.45
C PRO A 159 0.68 8.50 18.10
N SER A 160 -0.24 8.63 17.14
CA SER A 160 -0.12 8.00 15.83
C SER A 160 -0.59 8.93 14.73
N VAL A 161 0.06 8.84 13.57
CA VAL A 161 -0.26 9.65 12.40
C VAL A 161 -0.73 8.72 11.28
N PRO A 162 -1.96 8.89 10.77
CA PRO A 162 -2.48 8.09 9.67
C PRO A 162 -1.91 8.56 8.33
N TYR A 163 -1.58 7.60 7.48
CA TYR A 163 -1.09 7.80 6.12
C TYR A 163 -1.81 6.85 5.17
N VAL A 164 -1.88 7.26 3.91
CA VAL A 164 -2.47 6.47 2.84
C VAL A 164 -1.53 6.35 1.66
N VAL A 165 -1.40 5.12 1.14
CA VAL A 165 -0.76 4.83 -0.15
C VAL A 165 -1.85 4.56 -1.18
N ARG A 166 -1.91 5.37 -2.24
CA ARG A 166 -2.86 5.21 -3.35
C ARG A 166 -2.19 4.64 -4.59
N THR A 167 -3.00 4.28 -5.58
CA THR A 167 -2.54 3.78 -6.88
C THR A 167 -1.64 2.53 -6.80
N VAL A 168 -1.88 1.68 -5.80
CA VAL A 168 -1.22 0.37 -5.72
C VAL A 168 -2.00 -0.62 -6.57
N PHE A 169 -1.56 -0.85 -7.80
CA PHE A 169 -2.25 -1.74 -8.72
C PHE A 169 -1.79 -3.19 -8.53
N VAL A 170 -2.75 -4.10 -8.36
CA VAL A 170 -2.51 -5.54 -8.56
C VAL A 170 -3.05 -5.92 -9.94
N HIS A 171 -2.24 -6.63 -10.71
CA HIS A 171 -2.60 -7.09 -12.06
C HIS A 171 -2.79 -8.60 -12.08
N ASP A 172 -3.62 -9.07 -13.01
CA ASP A 172 -3.66 -10.49 -13.36
C ASP A 172 -2.57 -10.84 -14.39
N THR A 173 -2.27 -12.12 -14.52
CA THR A 173 -1.32 -12.64 -15.52
C THR A 173 -1.82 -12.31 -16.94
N PRO A 174 -0.96 -11.84 -17.87
CA PRO A 174 -1.36 -11.59 -19.24
C PRO A 174 -2.00 -12.82 -19.89
N GLN A 175 -3.23 -12.67 -20.38
CA GLN A 175 -3.87 -13.68 -21.21
C GLN A 175 -3.69 -13.34 -22.69
N PRO A 176 -3.45 -14.33 -23.58
CA PRO A 176 -3.44 -14.09 -25.02
C PRO A 176 -4.77 -13.50 -25.48
N ALA A 177 -4.73 -12.60 -26.45
CA ALA A 177 -5.94 -12.04 -27.02
C ALA A 177 -6.80 -13.17 -27.64
N ALA A 178 -8.12 -13.09 -27.43
CA ALA A 178 -9.03 -13.92 -28.20
C ALA A 178 -8.87 -13.57 -29.69
N GLY A 179 -8.85 -14.61 -30.55
CA GLY A 179 -8.77 -14.40 -31.99
C GLY A 179 -9.93 -13.55 -32.52
N PRO A 180 -9.78 -12.96 -33.71
CA PRO A 180 -10.84 -12.14 -34.30
C PRO A 180 -12.13 -12.96 -34.44
N VAL A 181 -13.27 -12.34 -34.13
CA VAL A 181 -14.59 -12.95 -34.37
C VAL A 181 -14.73 -13.20 -35.87
N ARG A 182 -14.78 -14.47 -36.27
CA ARG A 182 -14.89 -14.86 -37.69
C ARG A 182 -16.33 -14.92 -38.17
N THR A 183 -17.25 -15.31 -37.28
CA THR A 183 -18.66 -15.53 -37.63
C THR A 183 -19.54 -15.03 -36.50
N ARG A 184 -20.60 -14.29 -36.83
CA ARG A 184 -21.67 -13.89 -35.91
C ARG A 184 -22.99 -14.40 -36.47
N LEU A 185 -23.63 -15.31 -35.76
CA LEU A 185 -24.96 -15.80 -36.11
C LEU A 185 -25.99 -14.97 -35.35
N PHE A 186 -26.93 -14.37 -36.08
CA PHE A 186 -28.08 -13.68 -35.49
C PHE A 186 -29.28 -14.63 -35.57
N GLY A 187 -29.81 -15.05 -34.42
CA GLY A 187 -31.08 -15.77 -34.36
C GLY A 187 -32.21 -14.79 -34.64
N TYR A 188 -33.07 -15.12 -35.60
CA TYR A 188 -34.32 -14.41 -35.84
C TYR A 188 -35.46 -15.30 -35.33
N ASP A 189 -35.95 -15.03 -34.13
CA ASP A 189 -37.18 -15.65 -33.61
C ASP A 189 -38.38 -14.90 -34.21
N GLY A 190 -38.60 -15.12 -35.50
CA GLY A 190 -39.82 -14.70 -36.16
C GLY A 190 -40.89 -15.75 -35.94
N GLU A 191 -41.73 -15.57 -34.92
CA GLU A 191 -43.07 -16.15 -34.96
C GLU A 191 -43.80 -15.51 -36.16
N VAL A 192 -43.95 -16.30 -37.22
CA VAL A 192 -44.78 -15.93 -38.37
C VAL A 192 -46.24 -16.22 -37.98
N PRO A 193 -47.16 -15.23 -38.06
CA PRO A 193 -48.58 -15.40 -37.73
C PRO A 193 -49.32 -16.29 -38.73
#